data_AF-A0A1H9EJH3-F1
#
_entry.id   AF-A0A1H9EJH3-F1
#
_cell.length_a   1.000
_cell.length_b   1.000
_cell.length_c   1.000
_cell.angle_alpha   90.00
_cell.angle_beta   90.00
_cell.angle_gamma   90.00
#
_symmetry.space_group_name_H-M   'P 1'
#
loop_
_entity.id
_entity.type
_entity.pdbx_description
1 polymer ?
#
loop_
_entity_poly.entity_id
_entity_poly.type
_entity_poly.pdbx_seq_one_letter_code
_entity_poly.pdbx_strand_id
1 'polypeptide(L)'
;MTFNPDLVQKAWLLAATYHEGQRYYTAVEGESLPYLTHLGAVLNEAQNALHYDRSLNPKLMLLCAILHDSLEDTAMTVETLKTTVGNKVLAGVQALTKDESLPTKREQMEDSINRILEQPREIAAVKLCDRICNISSAPPSYWTKEKKDAYREEARYILERLGPSCGYLRKRLAEKIEKY
;
A
#
# COMPACT_ATOMS: atom_id res chain seq x y z
N MET A 1 -17.93 9.95 14.83
CA MET A 1 -17.46 10.96 13.87
C MET A 1 -17.82 10.49 12.48
N THR A 2 -18.58 11.27 11.74
CA THR A 2 -18.90 11.01 10.33
C THR A 2 -17.64 11.17 9.48
N PHE A 3 -17.44 10.22 8.57
CA PHE A 3 -16.36 10.25 7.59
C PHE A 3 -16.52 11.46 6.68
N ASN A 4 -15.48 12.31 6.56
CA ASN A 4 -15.53 13.50 5.71
C ASN A 4 -14.99 13.15 4.30
N PRO A 5 -15.84 13.09 3.26
CA PRO A 5 -15.41 12.79 1.89
C PRO A 5 -14.44 13.85 1.32
N ASP A 6 -14.48 15.09 1.80
CA ASP A 6 -13.59 16.16 1.32
C ASP A 6 -12.12 15.86 1.63
N LEU A 7 -11.83 15.14 2.72
CA LEU A 7 -10.46 14.74 3.03
C LEU A 7 -9.94 13.68 2.06
N VAL A 8 -10.81 12.77 1.62
CA VAL A 8 -10.46 11.78 0.58
C VAL A 8 -10.17 12.49 -0.73
N GLN A 9 -11.03 13.44 -1.12
CA GLN A 9 -10.83 14.19 -2.34
C GLN A 9 -9.52 14.99 -2.31
N LYS A 10 -9.22 15.65 -1.17
CA LYS A 10 -7.94 16.35 -0.98
C LYS A 10 -6.74 15.41 -1.09
N ALA A 11 -6.77 14.27 -0.41
CA ALA A 11 -5.70 13.27 -0.48
C ALA A 11 -5.53 12.72 -1.91
N TRP A 12 -6.64 12.45 -2.59
CA TRP A 12 -6.63 11.93 -3.96
C TRP A 12 -6.04 12.94 -4.95
N LEU A 13 -6.44 14.21 -4.86
CA LEU A 13 -5.86 15.28 -5.69
C LEU A 13 -4.37 15.45 -5.40
N LEU A 14 -3.96 15.39 -4.13
CA LEU A 14 -2.57 15.48 -3.74
C LEU A 14 -1.75 14.32 -4.35
N ALA A 15 -2.21 13.07 -4.19
CA ALA A 15 -1.57 11.91 -4.80
C ALA A 15 -1.54 12.04 -6.34
N ALA A 16 -2.64 12.48 -6.95
CA ALA A 16 -2.72 12.65 -8.40
C ALA A 16 -1.68 13.65 -8.94
N THR A 17 -1.48 14.77 -8.23
CA THR A 17 -0.48 15.77 -8.60
C THR A 17 0.95 15.24 -8.46
N TYR A 18 1.27 14.55 -7.36
CA TYR A 18 2.63 14.11 -7.10
C TYR A 18 3.04 12.86 -7.88
N HIS A 19 2.09 12.00 -8.22
CA HIS A 19 2.32 10.85 -9.10
C HIS A 19 2.07 11.19 -10.59
N GLU A 20 1.96 12.47 -10.95
CA GLU A 20 1.81 12.89 -12.35
C GLU A 20 3.01 12.43 -13.18
N GLY A 21 2.73 11.75 -14.29
CA GLY A 21 3.76 11.16 -15.15
C GLY A 21 4.25 9.77 -14.71
N GLN A 22 4.02 9.35 -13.46
CA GLN A 22 4.37 7.99 -13.02
C GLN A 22 3.47 6.95 -13.71
N ARG A 23 4.07 5.82 -14.09
CA ARG A 23 3.42 4.75 -14.86
C ARG A 23 3.34 3.46 -14.05
N TYR A 24 2.22 2.76 -14.20
CA TYR A 24 1.98 1.41 -13.70
C TYR A 24 2.02 0.42 -14.86
N TYR A 25 2.95 -0.53 -14.83
CA TYR A 25 3.16 -1.50 -15.91
C TYR A 25 2.26 -2.73 -15.72
N THR A 26 1.57 -3.12 -16.79
CA THR A 26 0.66 -4.28 -16.77
C THR A 26 1.40 -5.54 -17.24
N ALA A 27 0.69 -6.66 -17.29
CA ALA A 27 1.20 -7.90 -17.89
C ALA A 27 1.23 -7.87 -19.42
N VAL A 28 0.59 -6.90 -20.06
CA VAL A 28 0.63 -6.73 -21.51
C VAL A 28 1.92 -6.00 -21.87
N GLU A 29 2.73 -6.60 -22.74
CA GLU A 29 4.00 -6.03 -23.14
C GLU A 29 3.82 -4.66 -23.81
N GLY A 30 4.59 -3.67 -23.38
CA GLY A 30 4.52 -2.30 -23.88
C GLY A 30 3.34 -1.48 -23.32
N GLU A 31 2.45 -2.08 -22.53
CA GLU A 31 1.33 -1.35 -21.93
C GLU A 31 1.69 -0.80 -20.54
N SER A 32 1.35 0.47 -20.33
CA SER A 32 1.36 1.08 -19.02
C SER A 32 0.15 1.98 -18.83
N LEU A 33 -0.29 2.14 -17.58
CA LEU A 33 -1.38 3.00 -17.17
C LEU A 33 -0.86 4.10 -16.22
N PRO A 34 -1.61 5.18 -15.95
CA PRO A 34 -1.25 6.14 -14.90
C PRO A 34 -1.11 5.45 -13.54
N TYR A 35 -0.17 5.87 -12.70
CA TYR A 35 0.04 5.25 -11.39
C TYR A 35 -1.18 5.29 -10.46
N LEU A 36 -2.10 6.24 -10.67
CA LEU A 36 -3.39 6.28 -9.99
C LEU A 36 -4.21 4.99 -10.15
N THR A 37 -3.96 4.19 -11.18
CA THR A 37 -4.56 2.86 -11.33
C THR A 37 -4.21 1.95 -10.15
N HIS A 38 -2.96 1.94 -9.70
CA HIS A 38 -2.53 1.20 -8.50
C HIS A 38 -3.19 1.76 -7.24
N LEU A 39 -3.09 3.07 -7.04
CA LEU A 39 -3.67 3.74 -5.85
C LEU A 39 -5.19 3.49 -5.75
N GLY A 40 -5.89 3.50 -6.88
CA GLY A 40 -7.32 3.19 -6.94
C GLY A 40 -7.62 1.74 -6.60
N ALA A 41 -6.79 0.79 -7.06
CA ALA A 41 -6.93 -0.63 -6.70
C ALA A 41 -6.76 -0.84 -5.18
N VAL A 42 -5.72 -0.25 -4.59
CA VAL A 42 -5.45 -0.34 -3.14
C VAL A 42 -6.57 0.33 -2.33
N LEU A 43 -7.07 1.49 -2.78
CA LEU A 43 -8.19 2.16 -2.14
C LEU A 43 -9.47 1.30 -2.17
N ASN A 44 -9.80 0.69 -3.32
CA ASN A 44 -10.97 -0.20 -3.44
C ASN A 44 -10.83 -1.43 -2.53
N GLU A 45 -9.64 -2.02 -2.45
CA GLU A 45 -9.36 -3.14 -1.57
C GLU A 45 -9.53 -2.76 -0.09
N ALA A 46 -9.05 -1.55 0.29
CA ALA A 46 -9.21 -1.02 1.63
C ALA A 46 -10.68 -0.72 1.97
N GLN A 47 -11.44 -0.11 1.05
CA GLN A 47 -12.89 0.09 1.23
C GLN A 47 -13.61 -1.23 1.45
N ASN A 48 -13.26 -2.26 0.68
CA ASN A 48 -13.85 -3.57 0.83
C ASN A 48 -13.54 -4.20 2.20
N ALA A 49 -12.30 -4.09 2.68
CA ALA A 49 -11.92 -4.58 4.00
C ALA A 49 -12.74 -3.93 5.14
N LEU A 50 -13.06 -2.63 5.03
CA LEU A 50 -13.90 -1.91 6.01
C LEU A 50 -15.34 -2.47 6.10
N HIS A 51 -15.84 -3.12 5.05
CA HIS A 51 -17.15 -3.79 5.12
C HIS A 51 -17.10 -5.08 5.95
N TYR A 52 -15.96 -5.77 5.97
CA TYR A 52 -15.75 -7.01 6.72
C TYR A 52 -15.25 -6.79 8.15
N ASP A 53 -14.49 -5.72 8.40
CA ASP A 53 -14.05 -5.33 9.74
C ASP A 53 -14.41 -3.87 10.02
N ARG A 54 -15.60 -3.67 10.60
CA ARG A 54 -16.13 -2.34 10.97
C ARG A 54 -15.42 -1.70 12.16
N SER A 55 -14.51 -2.42 12.82
CA SER A 55 -13.73 -1.90 13.94
C SER A 55 -12.41 -1.25 13.49
N LEU A 56 -12.10 -1.28 12.19
CA LEU A 56 -11.03 -0.48 11.58
C LEU A 56 -11.47 0.97 11.43
N ASN A 57 -10.53 1.91 11.61
CA ASN A 57 -10.76 3.34 11.40
C ASN A 57 -10.77 3.70 9.90
N PRO A 58 -11.93 4.05 9.31
CA PRO A 58 -12.03 4.32 7.88
C PRO A 58 -11.19 5.52 7.45
N LYS A 59 -11.13 6.58 8.28
CA LYS A 59 -10.38 7.79 7.96
C LYS A 59 -8.89 7.49 7.83
N LEU A 60 -8.31 6.78 8.80
CA LEU A 60 -6.89 6.47 8.78
C LEU A 60 -6.55 5.53 7.62
N MET A 61 -7.32 4.45 7.47
CA MET A 61 -7.06 3.43 6.48
C MET A 61 -7.16 3.97 5.05
N LEU A 62 -8.22 4.71 4.71
CA LEU A 62 -8.42 5.21 3.35
C LEU A 62 -7.43 6.32 2.97
N LEU A 63 -7.09 7.23 3.89
CA LEU A 63 -6.10 8.26 3.61
C LEU A 63 -4.70 7.66 3.45
N CYS A 64 -4.31 6.71 4.29
CA CYS A 64 -3.03 6.01 4.12
C CYS A 64 -3.01 5.17 2.83
N ALA A 65 -4.10 4.50 2.45
CA ALA A 65 -4.17 3.75 1.20
C ALA A 65 -3.92 4.64 -0.03
N ILE A 66 -4.43 5.87 -0.03
CA ILE A 66 -4.23 6.82 -1.15
C ILE A 66 -2.79 7.32 -1.22
N LEU A 67 -2.15 7.51 -0.06
CA LEU A 67 -0.88 8.24 0.07
C LEU A 67 0.33 7.32 0.35
N HIS A 68 0.15 6.00 0.37
CA HIS A 68 1.16 5.06 0.87
C HIS A 68 2.50 5.13 0.14
N ASP A 69 2.49 5.35 -1.18
CA ASP A 69 3.70 5.44 -2.00
C ASP A 69 4.20 6.88 -2.18
N SER A 70 3.50 7.88 -1.63
CA SER A 70 3.79 9.27 -1.96
C SER A 70 5.14 9.75 -1.44
N LEU A 71 5.61 9.27 -0.28
CA LEU A 71 6.95 9.60 0.22
C LEU A 71 8.05 8.71 -0.38
N GLU A 72 7.70 7.55 -0.96
CA GLU A 72 8.66 6.60 -1.56
C GLU A 72 8.97 7.00 -3.01
N ASP A 73 7.93 7.26 -3.81
CA ASP A 73 8.04 7.35 -5.27
C ASP A 73 7.99 8.78 -5.83
N THR A 74 7.81 9.79 -4.99
CA THR A 74 7.56 11.16 -5.45
C THR A 74 8.38 12.20 -4.70
N ALA A 75 8.36 13.45 -5.17
CA ALA A 75 8.97 14.59 -4.49
C ALA A 75 8.12 15.13 -3.30
N MET A 76 7.12 14.39 -2.83
CA MET A 76 6.27 14.84 -1.72
C MET A 76 7.06 14.93 -0.42
N THR A 77 6.85 16.03 0.32
CA THR A 77 7.53 16.26 1.60
C THR A 77 6.66 15.84 2.78
N VAL A 78 7.33 15.48 3.88
CA VAL A 78 6.70 15.22 5.18
C VAL A 78 5.82 16.39 5.63
N GLU A 79 6.25 17.63 5.40
CA GLU A 79 5.52 18.83 5.82
C GLU A 79 4.23 19.05 4.99
N THR A 80 4.30 18.84 3.67
CA THR A 80 3.13 18.88 2.79
C THR A 80 2.08 17.87 3.24
N LEU A 81 2.51 16.64 3.52
CA LEU A 81 1.65 15.56 3.96
C LEU A 81 1.02 15.87 5.33
N LYS A 82 1.85 16.29 6.30
CA LYS A 82 1.42 16.69 7.64
C LYS A 82 0.35 17.77 7.62
N THR A 83 0.57 18.83 6.84
CA THR A 83 -0.35 19.96 6.74
C THR A 83 -1.69 19.55 6.12
N THR A 84 -1.67 18.60 5.19
CA THR A 84 -2.89 18.18 4.46
C THR A 84 -3.73 17.18 5.25
N VAL A 85 -3.12 16.16 5.87
CA VAL A 85 -3.83 15.00 6.45
C VAL A 85 -3.57 14.78 7.95
N GLY A 86 -2.63 15.51 8.53
CA GLY A 86 -2.31 15.47 9.96
C GLY A 86 -1.36 14.34 10.37
N ASN A 87 -0.89 14.42 11.63
CA ASN A 87 0.19 13.56 12.15
C ASN A 87 -0.10 12.06 12.10
N LYS A 88 -1.35 11.63 12.33
CA LYS A 88 -1.69 10.20 12.36
C LYS A 88 -1.55 9.54 10.99
N VAL A 89 -1.96 10.23 9.92
CA VAL A 89 -1.81 9.72 8.55
C VAL A 89 -0.35 9.79 8.13
N LEU A 90 0.35 10.88 8.45
CA LEU A 90 1.79 11.00 8.22
C LEU A 90 2.56 9.82 8.83
N ALA A 91 2.35 9.51 10.12
CA ALA A 91 3.05 8.41 10.78
C ALA A 91 2.78 7.06 10.10
N GLY A 92 1.54 6.84 9.65
CA GLY A 92 1.17 5.65 8.88
C GLY A 92 1.86 5.57 7.52
N VAL A 93 1.88 6.66 6.76
CA VAL A 93 2.56 6.72 5.45
C VAL A 93 4.07 6.53 5.63
N GLN A 94 4.68 7.19 6.62
CA GLN A 94 6.10 6.99 6.93
C GLN A 94 6.41 5.54 7.23
N ALA A 95 5.58 4.84 8.03
CA ALA A 95 5.74 3.41 8.30
C ALA A 95 5.67 2.55 7.02
N LEU A 96 4.81 2.92 6.07
CA LEU A 96 4.63 2.23 4.79
C LEU A 96 5.76 2.49 3.79
N THR A 97 6.47 3.61 3.93
CA THR A 97 7.63 3.99 3.12
C THR A 97 8.90 3.30 3.60
N LYS A 98 9.65 2.69 2.68
CA LYS A 98 10.92 2.05 2.96
C LYS A 98 12.04 3.06 3.18
N ASP A 99 12.97 2.70 4.05
CA ASP A 99 14.20 3.47 4.25
C ASP A 99 15.28 3.01 3.25
N GLU A 100 15.41 3.73 2.13
CA GLU A 100 16.40 3.41 1.10
C GLU A 100 17.87 3.55 1.56
N SER A 101 18.13 4.10 2.74
CA SER A 101 19.49 4.12 3.31
C SER A 101 19.98 2.76 3.80
N LEU A 102 19.06 1.80 4.02
CA LEU A 102 19.40 0.43 4.40
C LEU A 102 19.95 -0.36 3.20
N PRO A 103 20.96 -1.23 3.41
CA PRO A 103 21.78 -1.74 2.31
C PRO A 103 21.08 -2.76 1.42
N THR A 104 20.09 -3.51 1.94
CA THR A 104 19.37 -4.52 1.16
C THR A 104 17.85 -4.28 1.16
N LYS A 105 17.19 -4.65 0.06
CA LYS A 105 15.71 -4.64 -0.04
C LYS A 105 15.02 -5.44 1.06
N ARG A 106 15.69 -6.48 1.56
CA ARG A 106 15.21 -7.28 2.67
C ARG A 106 15.21 -6.49 3.97
N GLU A 107 16.31 -5.83 4.31
CA GLU A 107 16.39 -4.98 5.52
C GLU A 107 15.41 -3.81 5.43
N GLN A 108 15.27 -3.18 4.27
CA GLN A 108 14.26 -2.14 4.01
C GLN A 108 12.83 -2.63 4.29
N MET A 109 12.51 -3.85 3.85
CA MET A 109 11.20 -4.47 4.08
C MET A 109 10.99 -4.84 5.55
N GLU A 110 11.99 -5.44 6.19
CA GLU A 110 11.92 -5.84 7.60
C GLU A 110 11.77 -4.62 8.52
N ASP A 111 12.51 -3.55 8.26
CA ASP A 111 12.38 -2.26 8.95
C ASP A 111 10.97 -1.67 8.80
N SER A 112 10.47 -1.55 7.56
CA SER A 112 9.11 -1.04 7.31
C SER A 112 8.06 -1.89 8.02
N ILE A 113 8.15 -3.22 7.97
CA ILE A 113 7.22 -4.12 8.68
C ILE A 113 7.24 -3.89 10.20
N ASN A 114 8.43 -3.70 10.80
CA ASN A 114 8.53 -3.45 12.23
C ASN A 114 7.90 -2.10 12.60
N ARG A 115 8.17 -1.04 11.84
CA ARG A 115 7.52 0.27 12.04
C ARG A 115 6.01 0.21 11.83
N ILE A 116 5.53 -0.58 10.87
CA ILE A 116 4.09 -0.82 10.64
C ILE A 116 3.44 -1.49 11.86
N LEU A 117 4.12 -2.43 12.50
CA LEU A 117 3.59 -3.13 13.69
C LEU A 117 3.49 -2.22 14.93
N GLU A 118 4.23 -1.11 14.96
CA GLU A 118 4.12 -0.07 15.99
C GLU A 118 2.95 0.90 15.75
N GLN A 119 2.35 0.87 14.55
CA GLN A 119 1.20 1.70 14.19
C GLN A 119 -0.13 1.02 14.50
N PRO A 120 -1.26 1.78 14.50
CA PRO A 120 -2.58 1.18 14.49
C PRO A 120 -2.73 0.15 13.36
N ARG A 121 -3.47 -0.92 13.63
CA ARG A 121 -3.59 -2.07 12.72
C ARG A 121 -4.12 -1.73 11.31
N GLU A 122 -4.74 -0.57 11.13
CA GLU A 122 -5.12 -0.03 9.82
C GLU A 122 -3.91 0.10 8.88
N ILE A 123 -2.72 0.42 9.40
CA ILE A 123 -1.51 0.58 8.58
C ILE A 123 -1.02 -0.79 8.08
N ALA A 124 -1.05 -1.81 8.95
CA ALA A 124 -0.81 -3.20 8.54
C ALA A 124 -1.85 -3.66 7.50
N ALA A 125 -3.12 -3.29 7.69
CA ALA A 125 -4.18 -3.58 6.74
C ALA A 125 -3.94 -2.90 5.37
N VAL A 126 -3.48 -1.64 5.32
CA VAL A 126 -3.09 -0.97 4.07
C VAL A 126 -1.94 -1.72 3.38
N LYS A 127 -0.92 -2.18 4.12
CA LYS A 127 0.18 -2.95 3.52
C LYS A 127 -0.27 -4.29 2.94
N LEU A 128 -1.25 -4.94 3.59
CA LEU A 128 -1.89 -6.14 3.05
C LEU A 128 -2.67 -5.82 1.77
N CYS A 129 -3.44 -4.72 1.72
CA CYS A 129 -4.14 -4.28 0.51
C CYS A 129 -3.17 -4.02 -0.65
N ASP A 130 -2.11 -3.25 -0.41
CA ASP A 130 -1.02 -3.00 -1.37
C ASP A 130 -0.47 -4.32 -1.93
N ARG A 131 -0.08 -5.24 -1.05
CA ARG A 131 0.46 -6.53 -1.47
C ARG A 131 -0.56 -7.37 -2.26
N ILE A 132 -1.83 -7.39 -1.85
CA ILE A 132 -2.91 -8.08 -2.58
C ILE A 132 -3.03 -7.52 -3.99
N CYS A 133 -3.02 -6.20 -4.17
CA CYS A 133 -3.10 -5.55 -5.47
C CYS A 133 -1.91 -5.93 -6.35
N ASN A 134 -0.69 -5.84 -5.82
CA ASN A 134 0.53 -6.13 -6.57
C ASN A 134 0.66 -7.58 -7.05
N ILE A 135 0.17 -8.55 -6.26
CA ILE A 135 0.18 -9.96 -6.69
C ILE A 135 -1.10 -10.37 -7.43
N SER A 136 -2.17 -9.57 -7.36
CA SER A 136 -3.40 -9.83 -8.13
C SER A 136 -3.27 -9.43 -9.58
N SER A 137 -2.49 -8.38 -9.86
CA SER A 137 -2.04 -8.08 -11.20
C SER A 137 -1.05 -9.14 -11.66
N ALA A 138 -1.23 -9.63 -12.88
CA ALA A 138 -0.19 -10.44 -13.49
C ALA A 138 1.13 -9.63 -13.52
N PRO A 139 2.26 -10.26 -13.15
CA PRO A 139 3.53 -9.55 -13.05
C PRO A 139 3.90 -8.92 -14.40
N PRO A 140 4.65 -7.81 -14.39
CA PRO A 140 5.11 -7.20 -15.63
C PRO A 140 5.80 -8.22 -16.53
N SER A 141 5.57 -8.12 -17.84
CA SER A 141 6.03 -9.11 -18.84
C SER A 141 7.54 -9.35 -18.79
N TYR A 142 8.31 -8.34 -18.40
CA TYR A 142 9.78 -8.39 -18.28
C TYR A 142 10.30 -9.07 -17.00
N TRP A 143 9.43 -9.55 -16.09
CA TRP A 143 9.88 -10.24 -14.88
C TRP A 143 10.31 -11.68 -15.16
N THR A 144 11.53 -12.03 -14.72
CA THR A 144 12.01 -13.41 -14.72
C THR A 144 11.25 -14.27 -13.70
N LYS A 145 11.37 -15.60 -13.82
CA LYS A 145 10.77 -16.54 -12.86
C LYS A 145 11.31 -16.31 -11.44
N GLU A 146 12.62 -16.10 -11.32
CA GLU A 146 13.30 -15.88 -10.03
C GLU A 146 12.77 -14.63 -9.34
N LYS A 147 12.50 -13.56 -10.11
CA LYS A 147 11.91 -12.34 -9.57
C LYS A 147 10.48 -12.57 -9.07
N LYS A 148 9.67 -13.36 -9.79
CA LYS A 148 8.30 -13.71 -9.38
C LYS A 148 8.32 -14.57 -8.11
N ASP A 149 9.22 -15.55 -8.04
CA ASP A 149 9.35 -16.43 -6.87
C ASP A 149 9.80 -15.63 -5.64
N ALA A 150 10.79 -14.75 -5.77
CA ALA A 150 11.22 -13.86 -4.69
C ALA A 150 10.09 -12.92 -4.23
N TYR A 151 9.31 -12.37 -5.15
CA TYR A 151 8.17 -11.51 -4.82
C TYR A 151 7.04 -12.27 -4.09
N ARG A 152 6.87 -13.56 -4.42
CA ARG A 152 5.94 -14.46 -3.74
C ARG A 152 6.39 -14.78 -2.31
N GLU A 153 7.67 -15.05 -2.10
CA GLU A 153 8.21 -15.27 -0.75
C GLU A 153 8.08 -14.01 0.12
N GLU A 154 8.34 -12.83 -0.45
CA GLU A 154 8.12 -11.56 0.24
C GLU A 154 6.65 -11.37 0.63
N ALA A 155 5.71 -11.77 -0.25
CA ALA A 155 4.28 -11.74 0.06
C ALA A 155 3.91 -12.71 1.21
N ARG A 156 4.53 -13.90 1.28
CA ARG A 156 4.34 -14.84 2.41
C ARG A 156 4.85 -14.26 3.72
N TYR A 157 6.00 -13.59 3.69
CA TYR A 157 6.55 -12.93 4.87
C TYR A 157 5.64 -11.79 5.38
N ILE A 158 5.13 -10.96 4.46
CA ILE A 158 4.14 -9.91 4.78
C ILE A 158 2.88 -10.54 5.39
N LEU A 159 2.37 -11.63 4.80
CA LEU A 159 1.19 -12.33 5.31
C LEU A 159 1.41 -12.87 6.72
N GLU A 160 2.56 -13.47 6.99
CA GLU A 160 2.92 -14.00 8.31
C GLU A 160 2.94 -12.89 9.37
N ARG A 161 3.64 -11.79 9.08
CA ARG A 161 3.87 -10.71 10.04
C ARG A 161 2.64 -9.83 10.25
N LEU A 162 1.94 -9.48 9.17
CA LEU A 162 0.87 -8.48 9.19
C LEU A 162 -0.53 -9.09 9.12
N GLY A 163 -0.67 -10.35 8.67
CA GLY A 163 -1.97 -11.04 8.56
C GLY A 163 -2.82 -11.05 9.84
N PRO A 164 -2.26 -11.16 11.06
CA PRO A 164 -3.06 -11.08 12.29
C PRO A 164 -3.85 -9.76 12.46
N SER A 165 -3.49 -8.68 11.76
CA SER A 165 -4.16 -7.38 11.85
C SER A 165 -5.60 -7.37 11.32
N CYS A 166 -5.90 -8.20 10.31
CA CYS A 166 -7.21 -8.26 9.67
C CYS A 166 -7.46 -9.65 9.07
N GLY A 167 -8.40 -10.41 9.66
CA GLY A 167 -8.70 -11.79 9.24
C GLY A 167 -9.17 -11.90 7.78
N TYR A 168 -9.93 -10.91 7.30
CA TYR A 168 -10.39 -10.85 5.90
C TYR A 168 -9.21 -10.73 4.93
N LEU A 169 -8.35 -9.71 5.14
CA LEU A 169 -7.20 -9.46 4.27
C LEU A 169 -6.17 -10.58 4.35
N ARG A 170 -5.98 -11.19 5.52
CA ARG A 170 -5.15 -12.39 5.68
C ARG A 170 -5.57 -13.51 4.75
N LYS A 171 -6.86 -13.87 4.78
CA LYS A 171 -7.42 -14.94 3.93
C LYS A 171 -7.25 -14.59 2.45
N ARG A 172 -7.57 -13.35 2.09
CA ARG A 172 -7.49 -12.89 0.71
C ARG A 172 -6.07 -12.87 0.16
N LEU A 173 -5.10 -12.40 0.93
CA LEU A 173 -3.69 -12.43 0.53
C LEU A 173 -3.18 -13.87 0.38
N ALA A 174 -3.52 -14.77 1.31
CA ALA A 174 -3.18 -16.19 1.20
C ALA A 174 -3.70 -16.81 -0.11
N GLU A 175 -4.99 -16.60 -0.44
CA GLU A 175 -5.57 -17.10 -1.69
C GLU A 175 -4.89 -16.55 -2.94
N LYS A 176 -4.41 -15.31 -2.88
CA LYS A 176 -3.70 -14.68 -4.00
C LYS A 176 -2.28 -15.19 -4.16
N ILE A 177 -1.57 -15.47 -3.05
CA ILE A 177 -0.24 -16.08 -3.07
C ILE A 177 -0.28 -17.48 -3.69
N GLU A 178 -1.29 -18.28 -3.37
CA GLU A 178 -1.45 -19.64 -3.92
C GLU A 178 -1.73 -19.63 -5.44
N LYS A 179 -2.32 -18.55 -5.96
CA LYS A 179 -2.67 -18.38 -7.38
C LYS A 179 -1.60 -17.66 -8.21
N TYR A 180 -0.62 -17.02 -7.56
CA TYR A 180 0.45 -16.28 -8.20
C TYR A 180 1.41 -17.23 -8.93
#